data_AF-A0A660QT16-F1
#
_entry.id   AF-A0A660QT16-F1
#
_cell.length_a   1.000
_cell.length_b   1.000
_cell.length_c   1.000
_cell.angle_alpha   90.00
_cell.angle_beta   90.00
_cell.angle_gamma   90.00
#
_symmetry.space_group_name_H-M   'P 1'
#
loop_
_entity.id
_entity.type
_entity.pdbx_description
1 polymer ?
#
loop_
_entity_poly.entity_id
_entity_poly.type
_entity_poly.pdbx_seq_one_letter_code
_entity_poly.pdbx_strand_id
1 'polypeptide(L)'
;MKRDVTIRLGQKEYILITDSSEEEFLKVTNEIQREYHQLSSQASKAEIDEILIVMVANLILNQLKLEDKLNSCVSKVNEVLSKYPKSGERNKNQE
;
A
#
# COMPACT_ATOMS: atom_id res chain seq x y z
N MET A 1 -19.96 -10.29 4.79
CA MET A 1 -20.07 -11.40 5.76
C MET A 1 -18.67 -11.96 5.95
N LYS A 2 -18.23 -12.19 7.19
CA LYS A 2 -16.89 -12.76 7.43
C LYS A 2 -16.85 -14.21 6.97
N ARG A 3 -15.77 -14.62 6.31
CA ARG A 3 -15.53 -15.99 5.85
C ARG A 3 -14.10 -16.40 6.14
N ASP A 4 -13.92 -17.70 6.33
CA ASP A 4 -12.60 -18.30 6.44
C ASP A 4 -11.99 -18.44 5.05
N VAL A 5 -10.71 -18.13 4.96
CA VAL A 5 -9.93 -18.20 3.73
C VAL A 5 -8.55 -18.76 4.02
N THR A 6 -8.05 -19.56 3.10
CA THR A 6 -6.80 -20.29 3.30
C THR A 6 -5.73 -19.76 2.37
N ILE A 7 -4.53 -19.51 2.92
CA ILE A 7 -3.34 -19.13 2.16
C ILE A 7 -2.23 -20.15 2.44
N ARG A 8 -1.57 -20.61 1.38
CA ARG A 8 -0.38 -21.45 1.49
C ARG A 8 0.87 -20.67 1.12
N LEU A 9 1.86 -20.66 2.02
CA LEU A 9 3.20 -20.09 1.81
C LEU A 9 4.24 -21.17 2.09
N GLY A 10 4.95 -21.61 1.05
CA GLY A 10 5.84 -22.76 1.14
C GLY A 10 5.08 -24.02 1.58
N GLN A 11 5.49 -24.59 2.70
CA GLN A 11 4.85 -25.78 3.31
C GLN A 11 3.84 -25.42 4.42
N LYS A 12 3.68 -24.15 4.78
CA LYS A 12 2.73 -23.73 5.81
C LYS A 12 1.40 -23.28 5.20
N GLU A 13 0.33 -23.63 5.88
CA GLU A 13 -1.03 -23.22 5.58
C GLU A 13 -1.54 -22.29 6.69
N TYR A 14 -2.19 -21.20 6.29
CA TYR A 14 -2.72 -20.17 7.18
C TYR A 14 -4.21 -20.01 6.91
N ILE A 15 -5.01 -20.08 7.96
CA ILE A 15 -6.45 -19.80 7.92
C ILE A 15 -6.64 -18.38 8.43
N LEU A 16 -7.22 -17.52 7.60
CA LEU A 16 -7.50 -16.12 7.88
C LEU A 16 -9.00 -15.88 7.84
N ILE A 17 -9.43 -14.81 8.50
CA ILE A 17 -10.82 -14.36 8.50
C ILE A 17 -10.88 -13.02 7.79
N THR A 18 -11.71 -12.91 6.75
CA THR A 18 -11.90 -11.66 6.01
C THR A 18 -13.37 -11.43 5.67
N ASP A 19 -13.75 -10.16 5.58
CA ASP A 19 -15.02 -9.69 5.01
C ASP A 19 -14.86 -9.05 3.62
N SER A 20 -13.63 -9.00 3.10
CA SER A 20 -13.33 -8.51 1.75
C SER A 20 -13.96 -9.38 0.66
N SER A 21 -14.16 -8.79 -0.50
CA SER A 21 -14.59 -9.51 -1.69
C SER A 21 -13.60 -10.62 -2.07
N GLU A 22 -14.07 -11.65 -2.77
CA GLU A 22 -13.20 -12.72 -3.27
C GLU A 22 -12.12 -12.17 -4.22
N GLU A 23 -12.47 -11.20 -5.06
CA GLU A 23 -11.55 -10.56 -5.98
C GLU A 23 -10.42 -9.81 -5.26
N GLU A 24 -10.75 -8.95 -4.29
CA GLU A 24 -9.73 -8.21 -3.52
C GLU A 24 -8.85 -9.17 -2.72
N PHE A 25 -9.45 -10.19 -2.11
CA PHE A 25 -8.71 -11.21 -1.41
C PHE A 25 -7.71 -11.92 -2.33
N LEU A 26 -8.17 -12.42 -3.48
CA LEU A 26 -7.32 -13.11 -4.45
C LEU A 26 -6.18 -12.22 -4.96
N LYS A 27 -6.45 -10.94 -5.21
CA LYS A 27 -5.40 -9.97 -5.57
C LYS A 27 -4.33 -9.93 -4.49
N VAL A 28 -4.71 -9.69 -3.23
CA VAL A 28 -3.76 -9.60 -2.12
C VAL A 28 -2.99 -10.91 -1.92
N THR A 29 -3.66 -12.06 -1.98
CA THR A 29 -2.99 -13.35 -1.78
C THR A 29 -1.99 -13.67 -2.89
N ASN A 30 -2.30 -13.32 -4.13
CA ASN A 30 -1.39 -13.51 -5.26
C ASN A 30 -0.14 -12.64 -5.13
N GLU A 31 -0.29 -11.40 -4.66
CA GLU A 31 0.82 -10.50 -4.36
C GLU A 31 1.73 -11.08 -3.27
N ILE A 32 1.14 -11.53 -2.15
CA ILE A 32 1.87 -12.17 -1.04
C ILE A 32 2.63 -13.41 -1.53
N GLN A 33 1.97 -14.31 -2.27
CA GLN A 33 2.61 -15.52 -2.79
C GLN A 33 3.77 -15.21 -3.73
N ARG A 34 3.60 -14.21 -4.60
CA ARG A 34 4.66 -13.79 -5.52
C ARG A 34 5.86 -13.23 -4.77
N GLU A 35 5.65 -12.31 -3.83
CA GLU A 35 6.73 -11.71 -3.05
C GLU A 35 7.45 -12.76 -2.18
N TYR A 36 6.70 -13.65 -1.54
CA TYR A 36 7.26 -14.78 -0.80
C TYR A 36 8.15 -15.66 -1.69
N HIS A 37 7.70 -16.00 -2.90
CA HIS A 37 8.48 -16.83 -3.82
C HIS A 37 9.77 -16.13 -4.26
N GLN A 38 9.70 -14.82 -4.54
CA GLN A 38 10.88 -14.02 -4.89
C GLN A 38 11.90 -13.99 -3.75
N LEU A 39 11.47 -13.68 -2.52
CA LEU A 39 12.37 -13.58 -1.37
C LEU A 39 12.94 -14.94 -0.96
N SER A 40 12.12 -16.00 -0.92
CA SER A 40 12.57 -17.36 -0.60
C SER A 40 13.61 -17.89 -1.61
N SER A 41 13.48 -17.54 -2.90
CA SER A 41 14.47 -17.93 -3.91
C SER A 41 15.82 -17.22 -3.75
N GLN A 42 15.83 -15.99 -3.20
CA GLN A 42 17.05 -15.21 -2.98
C GLN A 42 17.73 -15.55 -1.65
N ALA A 43 16.95 -15.98 -0.66
CA ALA A 43 17.42 -16.33 0.68
C ALA A 43 17.11 -17.80 0.99
N SER A 44 17.82 -18.71 0.33
CA SER A 44 17.56 -20.17 0.41
C SER A 44 17.74 -20.78 1.81
N LYS A 45 18.37 -20.06 2.74
CA LYS A 45 18.54 -20.48 4.15
C LYS A 45 17.58 -19.78 5.10
N ALA A 46 16.79 -18.81 4.64
CA ALA A 46 15.89 -18.07 5.50
C ALA A 46 14.68 -18.91 5.88
N GLU A 47 14.31 -18.85 7.15
CA GLU A 47 13.07 -19.44 7.63
C GLU A 47 11.86 -18.60 7.18
N ILE A 48 10.67 -19.21 7.21
CA ILE A 48 9.44 -18.58 6.72
C ILE A 48 9.10 -17.30 7.49
N ASP A 49 9.34 -17.27 8.79
CA ASP A 49 9.13 -16.11 9.65
C ASP A 49 10.11 -14.97 9.32
N GLU A 50 11.37 -15.27 9.06
CA GLU A 50 12.36 -14.28 8.60
C GLU A 50 11.92 -13.63 7.28
N ILE A 51 11.43 -14.44 6.33
CA ILE A 51 10.89 -13.93 5.05
C ILE A 51 9.66 -13.06 5.29
N LEU A 52 8.72 -13.49 6.13
CA LEU A 52 7.52 -12.73 6.45
C LEU A 52 7.85 -11.39 7.14
N ILE A 53 8.86 -11.35 8.02
CA ILE A 53 9.33 -10.11 8.65
C ILE A 53 9.85 -9.14 7.58
N VAL A 54 10.63 -9.62 6.60
CA VAL A 54 11.12 -8.80 5.50
C VAL A 54 9.97 -8.27 4.64
N MET A 55 8.98 -9.09 4.33
CA MET A 55 7.78 -8.65 3.60
C MET A 55 7.04 -7.54 4.33
N VAL A 56 6.84 -7.67 5.64
CA VAL A 56 6.22 -6.64 6.48
C VAL A 56 7.06 -5.36 6.50
N ALA A 57 8.38 -5.47 6.66
CA ALA A 57 9.28 -4.31 6.63
C ALA A 57 9.23 -3.59 5.28
N ASN A 58 9.20 -4.32 4.17
CA ASN A 58 9.08 -3.76 2.82
C ASN A 58 7.73 -3.05 2.62
N LEU A 59 6.63 -3.65 3.09
CA LEU A 59 5.30 -3.03 3.06
C LEU A 59 5.27 -1.70 3.81
N ILE A 60 5.82 -1.66 5.04
CA ILE A 60 5.91 -0.43 5.84
C ILE A 60 6.77 0.62 5.14
N LEU A 61 7.94 0.24 4.62
CA LEU A 61 8.81 1.16 3.88
C LEU A 61 8.14 1.74 2.63
N ASN A 62 7.36 0.92 1.91
CA ASN A 62 6.63 1.37 0.74
C ASN A 62 5.47 2.30 1.12
N GLN A 63 4.78 2.04 2.22
CA GLN A 63 3.74 2.93 2.75
C GLN A 63 4.32 4.30 3.10
N LEU A 64 5.42 4.36 3.86
CA LEU A 64 6.07 5.64 4.21
C LEU A 64 6.47 6.43 2.96
N LYS A 65 7.05 5.76 1.95
CA LYS A 65 7.39 6.40 0.67
C LYS A 65 6.17 6.92 -0.09
N LEU A 66 5.03 6.25 0.01
CA LEU A 66 3.79 6.70 -0.62
C LEU A 66 3.20 7.91 0.10
N GLU A 67 3.23 7.91 1.44
CA GLU A 67 2.82 9.05 2.26
C GLU A 67 3.65 10.30 1.94
N ASP A 68 4.97 10.17 1.84
CA ASP A 68 5.86 11.27 1.44
C ASP A 68 5.52 11.83 0.05
N LYS A 69 5.31 10.93 -0.93
CA LYS A 69 4.92 11.33 -2.30
C LYS A 69 3.56 12.03 -2.32
N LEU A 70 2.60 11.54 -1.54
CA LEU A 70 1.28 12.14 -1.43
C LEU A 70 1.37 13.55 -0.83
N ASN A 71 2.10 13.71 0.27
CA ASN A 71 2.33 15.00 0.91
C ASN A 71 3.02 15.99 -0.03
N SER A 72 4.00 15.53 -0.82
CA SER A 72 4.64 16.34 -1.85
C SER A 72 3.66 16.76 -2.95
N CYS A 73 2.78 15.84 -3.40
CA CYS A 73 1.76 16.13 -4.40
C CYS A 73 0.76 17.19 -3.89
N VAL A 74 0.23 16.99 -2.68
CA VAL A 74 -0.69 17.93 -2.03
C VAL A 74 -0.04 19.31 -1.88
N SER A 75 1.23 19.37 -1.48
CA SER A 75 1.97 20.63 -1.35
C SER A 75 2.08 21.37 -2.68
N LYS A 76 2.40 20.66 -3.77
CA LYS A 76 2.47 21.24 -5.12
C LYS A 76 1.10 21.73 -5.61
N VAL A 77 0.03 20.97 -5.35
CA VAL A 77 -1.34 21.38 -5.70
C VAL A 77 -1.71 22.66 -4.94
N ASN A 78 -1.43 22.73 -3.64
CA ASN A 78 -1.68 23.92 -2.83
C ASN A 78 -0.87 25.13 -3.30
N GLU A 79 0.40 24.91 -3.68
CA GLU A 79 1.24 25.96 -4.26
C GLU A 79 0.61 26.52 -5.55
N VAL A 80 0.14 25.66 -6.45
CA VAL A 80 -0.55 26.09 -7.68
C VAL A 80 -1.84 26.83 -7.35
N LEU A 81 -2.68 26.29 -6.46
CA LEU A 81 -3.95 26.92 -6.07
C LEU A 81 -3.74 28.30 -5.43
N SER A 82 -2.66 28.49 -4.67
CA SER A 82 -2.33 29.79 -4.06
C SER A 82 -1.98 30.88 -5.08
N LYS A 83 -1.57 30.49 -6.30
CA LYS A 83 -1.25 31.42 -7.41
C LYS A 83 -2.50 31.87 -8.18
N TYR A 84 -3.65 31.22 -7.97
CA TYR A 84 -4.92 31.65 -8.54
C TYR A 84 -5.68 32.50 -7.53
N PRO A 85 -5.88 33.80 -7.78
CA PRO A 85 -6.72 34.62 -6.91
C PRO A 85 -8.13 34.06 -6.91
N LYS A 86 -8.74 33.91 -5.72
CA LYS A 86 -10.16 33.56 -5.61
C LYS A 86 -10.95 34.58 -6.40
N SER A 87 -11.91 34.12 -7.19
CA SER A 87 -12.72 34.90 -8.15
C SER A 87 -13.54 36.06 -7.54
N GLY A 88 -13.35 36.41 -6.27
CA GLY A 88 -14.03 37.48 -5.55
C GLY A 88 -13.18 38.72 -5.21
N GLU A 89 -11.87 38.75 -5.48
CA GLU A 89 -11.02 39.92 -5.14
C GLU A 89 -10.79 40.90 -6.30
N ARG A 90 -11.22 40.59 -7.53
CA ARG A 90 -11.05 41.49 -8.68
C ARG A 90 -11.93 42.74 -8.66
N ASN A 91 -12.99 42.79 -7.84
CA ASN A 91 -13.98 43.87 -7.86
C ASN A 91 -13.78 44.98 -6.81
N LYS A 92 -12.70 44.97 -6.01
CA LYS A 92 -12.49 45.99 -4.96
C LYS A 92 -11.50 47.11 -5.32
N ASN A 93 -10.85 47.03 -6.47
CA ASN A 93 -9.84 48.03 -6.90
C ASN A 93 -10.28 48.86 -8.12
N GLN A 94 -11.59 48.93 -8.38
CA GLN A 94 -12.18 49.79 -9.43
C GLN A 94 -13.40 50.56 -8.90
N GLU A 95 -13.25 51.26 -7.78
CA GLU A 95 -14.13 52.37 -7.38
C GLU A 95 -13.28 53.51 -6.81
#